data_AF-A0A066V4K6-F1
#
_entry.id   AF-A0A066V4K6-F1
#
_cell.length_a   1.000
_cell.length_b   1.000
_cell.length_c   1.000
_cell.angle_alpha   90.00
_cell.angle_beta   90.00
_cell.angle_gamma   90.00
#
_symmetry.space_group_name_H-M   'P 1'
#
loop_
_entity.id
_entity.type
_entity.pdbx_description
1 polymer ?
#
loop_
_entity_poly.entity_id
_entity_poly.type
_entity_poly.pdbx_seq_one_letter_code
_entity_poly.pdbx_strand_id
1 'polypeptide(L)'
;NGTPRTMQLVNGEFPGPCIQAHLEDRIVVRVTNELPPVGVLAQNVSIHWHGMHLKDAPIYDGTPLTQCPVKAGQKMTYNFTADVAGTHMW
;
A
#
# COMPACT_ATOMS: atom_id res chain seq x y z
N ASN A 1 -14.57 16.74 6.51
CA ASN A 1 -15.74 17.65 6.45
C ASN A 1 -16.01 18.34 7.79
N GLY A 2 -14.98 18.74 8.55
CA GLY A 2 -15.13 19.39 9.86
C GLY A 2 -15.48 18.47 11.04
N THR A 3 -15.90 17.22 10.79
CA THR A 3 -16.18 16.24 11.84
C THR A 3 -14.95 15.37 12.13
N PRO A 4 -14.45 15.32 13.38
CA PRO A 4 -13.39 14.39 13.77
C PRO A 4 -13.83 12.93 13.61
N ARG A 5 -12.95 12.08 13.10
CA ARG A 5 -13.20 10.64 12.92
C ARG A 5 -11.91 9.86 13.14
N THR A 6 -12.05 8.66 13.70
CA THR A 6 -10.97 7.68 13.71
C THR A 6 -10.75 7.18 12.28
N MET A 7 -9.51 7.18 11.82
CA MET A 7 -9.13 6.77 10.47
C MET A 7 -7.85 5.95 10.53
N GLN A 8 -7.70 5.05 9.54
CA GLN A 8 -6.42 4.45 9.23
C GLN A 8 -5.66 5.41 8.34
N LEU A 9 -4.41 5.68 8.70
CA LEU A 9 -3.57 6.67 8.05
C LEU A 9 -2.28 5.99 7.62
N VAL A 10 -1.70 6.46 6.52
CA VAL A 10 -0.35 6.08 6.13
C VAL A 10 0.54 7.25 6.50
N ASN A 11 1.57 6.99 7.32
CA ASN A 11 2.48 8.00 7.85
C ASN A 11 1.77 9.17 8.58
N GLY A 12 0.59 8.92 9.14
CA GLY A 12 -0.19 9.96 9.86
C GLY A 12 -0.92 10.95 8.94
N GLU A 13 -0.94 10.72 7.63
CA GLU A 13 -1.52 11.64 6.65
C GLU A 13 -2.81 11.10 6.01
N PHE A 14 -3.71 12.01 5.64
CA PHE A 14 -4.88 11.75 4.80
C PHE A 14 -5.08 12.88 3.78
N PRO A 15 -5.11 12.59 2.46
CA PRO A 15 -4.74 11.32 1.83
C PRO A 15 -3.31 10.88 2.17
N GLY A 16 -2.98 9.62 1.89
CA GLY A 16 -1.60 9.13 2.06
C GLY A 16 -0.60 9.89 1.19
N PRO A 17 0.71 9.79 1.47
CA PRO A 17 1.74 10.52 0.76
C PRO A 17 1.78 10.17 -0.73
N CYS A 18 2.03 11.18 -1.58
CA CYS A 18 2.20 10.96 -3.01
C CYS A 18 3.49 10.18 -3.30
N ILE A 19 3.41 9.21 -4.22
CA ILE A 19 4.56 8.54 -4.80
C ILE A 19 4.69 9.04 -6.25
N GLN A 20 5.79 9.70 -6.54
CA GLN A 20 6.10 10.20 -7.88
C GLN A 20 7.35 9.49 -8.40
N ALA A 21 7.24 8.90 -9.58
CA ALA A 21 8.30 8.16 -10.25
C ALA A 21 8.21 8.40 -11.76
N HIS A 22 9.31 8.18 -12.47
CA HIS A 22 9.29 8.12 -13.93
C HIS A 22 8.90 6.72 -14.42
N LEU A 23 8.50 6.64 -15.69
CA LEU A 23 8.29 5.35 -16.34
C LEU A 23 9.60 4.53 -16.26
N GLU A 24 9.46 3.24 -15.98
CA GLU A 24 10.54 2.27 -15.79
C GLU A 24 11.36 2.41 -14.49
N ASP A 25 11.06 3.39 -13.63
CA ASP A 25 11.68 3.45 -12.31
C ASP A 25 11.32 2.21 -11.47
N ARG A 26 12.27 1.79 -10.63
CA ARG A 26 12.06 0.75 -9.62
C ARG A 26 11.39 1.35 -8.39
N ILE A 27 10.15 0.95 -8.12
CA ILE A 27 9.42 1.35 -6.92
C ILE A 27 9.67 0.32 -5.82
N VAL A 28 10.22 0.78 -4.69
CA VAL A 28 10.46 -0.02 -3.49
C VAL A 28 9.76 0.61 -2.30
N VAL A 29 8.65 0.03 -1.85
CA VAL A 29 7.86 0.55 -0.72
C VAL A 29 7.80 -0.46 0.40
N ARG A 30 8.32 -0.07 1.57
CA ARG A 30 8.24 -0.88 2.80
C ARG A 30 7.02 -0.47 3.61
N VAL A 31 5.98 -1.28 3.56
CA VAL A 31 4.78 -1.14 4.39
C VAL A 31 5.04 -1.81 5.73
N THR A 32 4.85 -1.07 6.83
CA THR A 32 4.83 -1.59 8.20
C THR A 32 3.42 -1.43 8.75
N ASN A 33 2.78 -2.52 9.15
CA ASN A 33 1.44 -2.43 9.74
C ASN A 33 1.56 -2.09 11.23
N GLU A 34 1.35 -0.81 11.56
CA GLU A 34 1.38 -0.29 12.93
C GLU A 34 -0.01 -0.24 13.58
N LEU A 35 -1.03 -0.83 12.95
CA LEU A 35 -2.34 -0.94 13.57
C LEU A 35 -2.29 -1.84 14.82
N PRO A 36 -3.17 -1.61 15.81
CA PRO A 36 -3.22 -2.44 17.02
C PRO A 36 -3.40 -3.92 16.69
N PRO A 37 -2.74 -4.84 17.41
CA PRO A 37 -2.88 -6.27 17.16
C PRO A 37 -4.23 -6.86 17.62
N VAL A 38 -4.96 -6.14 18.48
CA VAL A 38 -6.24 -6.56 19.06
C VAL A 38 -7.21 -5.38 19.20
N GLY A 39 -8.50 -5.69 19.32
CA GLY A 39 -9.56 -4.68 19.50
C GLY A 39 -10.21 -4.25 18.19
N VAL A 40 -11.08 -3.24 18.29
CA VAL A 40 -11.96 -2.82 17.18
C VAL A 40 -11.23 -2.17 16.00
N LEU A 41 -9.97 -1.76 16.19
CA LEU A 41 -9.13 -1.16 15.15
C LEU A 41 -8.11 -2.15 14.57
N ALA A 42 -8.07 -3.38 15.07
CA ALA A 42 -7.12 -4.38 14.61
C ALA A 42 -7.48 -4.87 13.21
N GLN A 43 -6.54 -4.71 12.27
CA GLN A 43 -6.70 -5.15 10.89
C GLN A 43 -5.37 -5.60 10.31
N ASN A 44 -5.44 -6.63 9.46
CA ASN A 44 -4.36 -6.95 8.54
C ASN A 44 -4.53 -6.08 7.30
N VAL A 45 -3.42 -5.68 6.69
CA VAL A 45 -3.45 -4.69 5.59
C VAL A 45 -2.71 -5.23 4.36
N SER A 46 -3.12 -4.77 3.20
CA SER A 46 -2.36 -4.86 1.95
C SER A 46 -2.55 -3.56 1.18
N ILE A 47 -1.59 -3.20 0.35
CA ILE A 47 -1.64 -2.02 -0.53
C ILE A 47 -1.69 -2.51 -1.97
N HIS A 48 -2.67 -2.05 -2.73
CA HIS A 48 -2.84 -2.40 -4.15
C HIS A 48 -2.44 -1.24 -5.04
N TRP A 49 -1.57 -1.51 -6.02
CA TRP A 49 -1.03 -0.48 -6.91
C TRP A 49 -1.94 -0.29 -8.12
N HIS A 50 -3.03 0.45 -7.90
CA HIS A 50 -4.11 0.56 -8.87
C HIS A 50 -3.66 1.17 -10.20
N GLY A 51 -3.70 0.34 -11.25
CA GLY A 51 -3.34 0.72 -12.62
C GLY A 51 -1.92 0.39 -13.05
N MET A 52 -1.10 -0.22 -12.18
CA MET A 52 0.16 -0.86 -12.60
C MET A 52 -0.12 -2.26 -13.15
N HIS A 53 0.59 -2.70 -14.19
CA HIS A 53 0.35 -4.04 -14.75
C HIS A 53 1.05 -5.14 -13.95
N LEU A 54 2.20 -4.83 -13.33
CA LEU A 54 2.95 -5.73 -12.44
C LEU A 54 3.29 -7.08 -13.10
N LYS A 55 3.54 -7.10 -14.41
CA LYS A 55 3.71 -8.34 -15.20
C LYS A 55 4.84 -9.24 -14.68
N ASP A 56 5.95 -8.62 -14.28
CA ASP A 56 7.13 -9.33 -13.76
C ASP A 56 7.11 -9.46 -12.23
N ALA A 57 6.06 -8.93 -11.59
CA ALA A 57 5.95 -8.74 -10.15
C ALA A 57 4.53 -9.01 -9.61
N PRO A 58 3.79 -10.05 -10.06
CA PRO A 58 2.37 -10.20 -9.72
C PRO A 58 2.14 -10.42 -8.23
N ILE A 59 3.12 -10.97 -7.51
CA ILE A 59 3.08 -11.17 -6.05
C ILE A 59 3.02 -9.86 -5.25
N TYR A 60 3.26 -8.71 -5.89
CA TYR A 60 3.22 -7.39 -5.29
C TYR A 60 1.94 -6.61 -5.61
N ASP A 61 0.95 -7.24 -6.22
CA ASP A 61 -0.32 -6.59 -6.59
C ASP A 61 -1.19 -6.18 -5.40
N GLY A 62 -1.02 -6.77 -4.22
CA GLY A 62 -1.74 -6.31 -3.03
C GLY A 62 -3.18 -6.80 -2.88
N THR A 63 -3.65 -7.62 -3.81
CA THR A 63 -4.95 -8.27 -3.73
C THR A 63 -4.88 -9.59 -2.94
N PRO A 64 -5.99 -10.07 -2.35
CA PRO A 64 -6.00 -11.32 -1.60
C PRO A 64 -5.55 -12.57 -2.40
N LEU A 65 -5.61 -12.49 -3.74
CA LEU A 65 -5.16 -13.56 -4.62
C LEU A 65 -3.62 -13.64 -4.73
N THR A 66 -2.96 -12.49 -4.68
CA THR A 66 -1.53 -12.38 -5.01
C THR A 66 -0.63 -12.50 -3.79
N GLN A 67 -1.17 -12.24 -2.60
CA GLN A 67 -0.41 -12.29 -1.34
C GLN A 67 -1.29 -12.49 -0.10
N CYS A 68 -0.67 -12.99 0.97
CA CYS A 68 -1.24 -12.86 2.31
C CYS A 68 -1.15 -11.39 2.79
N PRO A 69 -2.09 -10.93 3.63
CA PRO A 69 -2.05 -9.57 4.16
C PRO A 69 -0.97 -9.42 5.25
N VAL A 70 -0.43 -8.21 5.39
CA VAL A 70 0.55 -7.82 6.40
C VAL A 70 -0.15 -7.74 7.76
N LYS A 71 0.23 -8.62 8.69
CA LYS A 71 -0.34 -8.64 10.04
C LYS A 71 0.20 -7.48 10.89
N ALA A 72 -0.50 -7.12 11.95
CA ALA A 72 -0.05 -6.12 12.91
C ALA A 72 1.40 -6.39 13.38
N GLY A 73 2.24 -5.35 13.39
CA GLY A 73 3.66 -5.40 13.70
C GLY A 73 4.56 -5.99 12.60
N GLN A 74 3.99 -6.57 11.55
CA GLN A 74 4.76 -7.14 10.43
C GLN A 74 5.02 -6.11 9.32
N LYS A 75 5.92 -6.49 8.41
CA LYS A 75 6.37 -5.65 7.31
C LYS A 75 6.33 -6.41 6.00
N MET A 76 6.03 -5.70 4.91
CA MET A 76 6.17 -6.20 3.55
C MET A 76 6.87 -5.13 2.70
N THR A 77 7.80 -5.57 1.87
CA THR A 77 8.46 -4.70 0.90
C THR A 77 7.91 -5.01 -0.48
N TYR A 78 7.12 -4.09 -1.01
CA TYR A 78 6.68 -4.09 -2.39
C TYR A 78 7.84 -3.65 -3.28
N ASN A 79 8.08 -4.39 -4.36
CA ASN A 79 9.22 -4.14 -5.23
C ASN A 79 8.82 -4.41 -6.69
N PHE A 80 8.28 -3.41 -7.37
CA PHE A 80 7.80 -3.52 -8.77
C PHE A 80 8.34 -2.36 -9.65
N THR A 81 8.21 -2.49 -10.96
CA THR A 81 8.63 -1.45 -11.92
C THR A 81 7.41 -0.60 -12.27
N ALA A 82 7.58 0.72 -12.34
CA ALA A 82 6.53 1.62 -12.84
C ALA A 82 6.35 1.40 -14.35
N ASP A 83 5.46 0.48 -14.73
CA ASP A 83 5.31 0.00 -16.12
C ASP A 83 4.19 0.70 -16.91
N VAL A 84 3.49 1.65 -16.28
CA VAL A 84 2.45 2.48 -16.90
C VAL A 84 2.68 3.94 -16.55
N ALA A 85 2.68 4.81 -17.56
CA ALA A 85 2.72 6.25 -17.37
C ALA A 85 1.30 6.80 -17.18
N GLY A 86 1.13 7.69 -16.21
CA GLY A 86 -0.16 8.35 -15.98
C GLY A 86 -0.37 8.73 -14.52
N THR A 87 -1.62 9.08 -14.20
CA THR A 87 -2.07 9.32 -12.83
C THR A 87 -2.69 8.04 -12.29
N HIS A 88 -2.09 7.49 -11.25
CA HIS A 88 -2.48 6.23 -10.61
C HIS A 88 -2.75 6.45 -9.12
N MET A 89 -3.26 5.42 -8.44
CA MET A 89 -3.55 5.44 -7.01
C MET A 89 -3.00 4.18 -6.33
N TRP A 90 -2.92 4.18 -5.01
CA TRP A 90 -2.55 3.04 -4.19
C TRP A 90 -3.41 2.96 -2.92
#